data_AF-A0A4Y2JJN2-F1
#
_entry.id   AF-A0A4Y2JJN2-F1
#
_cell.length_a   1.000
_cell.length_b   1.000
_cell.length_c   1.000
_cell.angle_alpha   90.00
_cell.angle_beta   90.00
_cell.angle_gamma   90.00
#
_symmetry.space_group_name_H-M   'P 1'
#
loop_
_entity.id
_entity.type
_entity.pdbx_description
1 polymer ?
#
loop_
_entity_poly.entity_id
_entity_poly.type
_entity_poly.pdbx_seq_one_letter_code
_entity_poly.pdbx_strand_id
1 'polypeptide(L)'
;METDISVKVLTTTTVDPWSSCEIEKAQLEDPAIKPILEKKLNSADRPALQEIAPESPATKRNWTLWDSLHLKEGDLYRKWESDDGSSCRWQLILPKSRLLEVLRETHDSASGRHFGVMKTLSKTRERFYWDRLRADVEKGFRECHACGAR
;
A
#
# COMPACT_ATOMS: atom_id res chain seq x y z
N MET A 1 -36.36 -11.01 33.41
CA MET A 1 -35.14 -10.22 33.69
C MET A 1 -34.13 -10.66 32.65
N GLU A 2 -34.23 -10.05 31.47
CA GLU A 2 -33.44 -10.38 30.29
C GLU A 2 -32.27 -9.42 30.25
N THR A 3 -31.04 -9.94 30.36
CA THR A 3 -29.83 -9.12 30.23
C THR A 3 -29.41 -9.12 28.77
N ASP A 4 -29.70 -8.01 28.13
CA ASP A 4 -29.29 -7.64 26.78
C ASP A 4 -27.75 -7.59 26.70
N ILE A 5 -27.15 -8.55 26.01
CA ILE A 5 -25.71 -8.57 25.73
C ILE A 5 -25.48 -7.65 24.55
N SER A 6 -25.23 -6.38 24.85
CA SER A 6 -24.79 -5.39 23.87
C SER A 6 -23.40 -5.77 23.37
N VAL A 7 -23.35 -6.43 22.22
CA VAL A 7 -22.12 -6.69 21.46
C VAL A 7 -21.60 -5.35 20.96
N LYS A 8 -20.58 -4.80 21.63
CA LYS A 8 -19.83 -3.65 21.12
C LYS A 8 -19.07 -4.10 19.88
N VAL A 9 -19.59 -3.72 18.71
CA VAL A 9 -18.87 -3.78 17.45
C VAL A 9 -17.66 -2.87 17.57
N LEU A 10 -16.48 -3.46 17.77
CA LEU A 10 -15.19 -2.78 17.66
C LEU A 10 -14.99 -2.45 16.18
N THR A 11 -15.45 -1.27 15.76
CA THR A 11 -14.95 -0.63 14.55
C THR A 11 -13.49 -0.26 14.81
N THR A 12 -12.57 -1.15 14.45
CA THR A 12 -11.16 -0.81 14.36
C THR A 12 -11.00 0.16 13.19
N THR A 13 -11.14 1.45 13.46
CA THR A 13 -10.64 2.50 12.58
C THR A 13 -9.13 2.33 12.58
N THR A 14 -8.61 1.50 11.69
CA THR A 14 -7.17 1.26 11.56
C THR A 14 -6.57 2.49 10.92
N VAL A 15 -6.20 3.44 11.76
CA VAL A 15 -5.38 4.60 11.40
C VAL A 15 -4.07 4.06 10.87
N ASP A 16 -3.62 4.56 9.72
CA ASP A 16 -2.27 4.24 9.24
C ASP A 16 -1.25 4.60 10.33
N PRO A 17 -0.21 3.79 10.54
CA PRO A 17 0.70 3.93 11.68
C PRO A 17 1.60 5.17 11.61
N TRP A 18 1.56 5.91 10.49
CA TRP A 18 2.39 7.09 10.24
C TRP A 18 1.53 8.34 10.04
N SER A 19 2.07 9.49 10.42
CA SER A 19 1.49 10.78 10.06
C SER A 19 1.64 11.06 8.56
N SER A 20 0.75 11.89 8.00
CA SER A 20 0.83 12.28 6.58
C SER A 20 2.18 12.93 6.23
N CYS A 21 2.71 13.81 7.08
CA CYS A 21 4.04 14.42 6.90
C CYS A 21 5.19 13.38 6.79
N GLU A 22 5.12 12.30 7.57
CA GLU A 22 6.12 11.22 7.49
C GLU A 22 6.00 10.40 6.19
N ILE A 23 4.79 10.25 5.66
CA ILE A 23 4.53 9.55 4.41
C ILE A 23 4.94 10.40 3.22
N GLU A 24 4.54 11.67 3.19
CA GLU A 24 4.90 12.63 2.14
C GLU A 24 6.42 12.69 1.99
N LYS A 25 7.13 12.88 3.12
CA LYS A 25 8.59 12.88 3.14
C LYS A 25 9.17 11.57 2.58
N ALA A 26 8.66 10.42 3.02
CA ALA A 26 9.15 9.13 2.56
C ALA A 26 8.87 8.88 1.06
N GLN A 27 7.76 9.39 0.53
CA GLN A 27 7.45 9.33 -0.90
C GLN A 27 8.36 10.25 -1.74
N LEU A 28 8.70 11.42 -1.21
CA LEU A 28 9.65 12.35 -1.82
C LEU A 28 11.10 11.83 -1.79
N GLU A 29 11.44 10.97 -0.83
CA GLU A 29 12.74 10.30 -0.76
C GLU A 29 12.82 9.03 -1.63
N ASP A 30 11.67 8.46 -2.04
CA ASP A 30 11.63 7.25 -2.86
C ASP A 30 11.82 7.55 -4.36
N PRO A 31 12.90 7.06 -4.99
CA PRO A 31 13.21 7.39 -6.39
C PRO A 31 12.19 6.84 -7.40
N ALA A 32 11.36 5.87 -7.03
CA ALA A 32 10.30 5.34 -7.90
C ALA A 32 8.96 6.08 -7.75
N ILE A 33 8.75 6.77 -6.64
CA ILE A 33 7.50 7.48 -6.34
C ILE A 33 7.65 8.97 -6.58
N LYS A 34 8.76 9.57 -6.12
CA LYS A 34 9.06 11.00 -6.20
C LYS A 34 8.73 11.61 -7.57
N PRO A 35 9.20 11.05 -8.72
CA PRO A 35 8.94 11.69 -10.01
C PRO A 35 7.44 11.76 -10.36
N ILE A 36 6.66 10.78 -9.92
CA ILE A 36 5.20 10.74 -10.15
C ILE A 36 4.48 11.70 -9.21
N LEU A 37 4.89 11.74 -7.94
CA LEU A 37 4.36 12.67 -6.95
C LEU A 37 4.59 14.12 -7.37
N GLU A 38 5.82 14.49 -7.72
CA GLU A 38 6.14 15.84 -8.20
C GLU A 38 5.33 16.20 -9.44
N LYS A 39 5.18 15.28 -10.40
CA LYS A 39 4.38 15.53 -11.60
C LYS A 39 2.89 15.72 -11.26
N LYS A 40 2.32 14.92 -10.33
CA LYS A 40 0.93 15.06 -9.88
C LYS A 40 0.66 16.37 -9.14
N LEU A 41 1.66 16.87 -8.40
CA LEU A 41 1.57 18.16 -7.72
C LEU A 41 1.57 19.33 -8.71
N ASN A 42 2.29 19.19 -9.84
CA ASN A 42 2.43 20.24 -10.84
C ASN A 42 1.32 20.24 -11.90
N SER A 43 0.75 19.08 -12.25
CA SER A 43 -0.29 18.97 -13.28
C SER A 43 -1.26 17.81 -13.02
N ALA A 44 -2.52 17.99 -13.40
CA ALA A 44 -3.51 16.92 -13.45
C ALA A 44 -3.28 15.98 -14.65
N ASP A 45 -2.73 16.52 -15.74
CA ASP A 45 -2.56 15.80 -16.99
C ASP A 45 -1.46 14.75 -16.90
N ARG A 46 -1.70 13.62 -17.58
CA ARG A 46 -0.72 12.55 -17.66
C ARG A 46 0.53 13.03 -18.39
N PRO A 47 1.73 12.88 -17.79
CA PRO A 47 2.99 13.21 -18.43
C PRO A 47 3.16 12.45 -19.74
N ALA A 48 3.78 13.08 -20.74
CA ALA A 48 4.04 12.45 -22.01
C ALA A 48 5.07 11.31 -21.85
N LEU A 49 5.01 10.32 -22.76
CA LEU A 49 5.91 9.18 -22.72
C LEU A 49 7.40 9.59 -22.72
N GLN A 50 7.75 10.66 -23.44
CA GLN A 50 9.13 11.18 -23.53
C GLN A 50 9.65 11.64 -22.17
N GLU A 51 8.79 12.21 -21.33
CA GLU A 51 9.16 12.66 -19.97
C GLU A 51 9.40 11.50 -19.02
N ILE A 52 8.81 10.34 -19.29
CA ILE A 52 8.85 9.15 -18.42
C ILE A 52 9.80 8.08 -18.97
N ALA A 53 10.16 8.17 -20.25
CA ALA A 53 11.12 7.27 -20.89
C ALA A 53 12.46 7.11 -20.15
N PRO A 54 13.08 8.15 -19.55
CA PRO A 54 14.33 7.98 -18.81
C PRO A 54 14.14 7.37 -17.42
N GLU A 55 12.91 7.29 -16.92
CA GLU A 55 12.62 6.86 -15.55
C GLU A 55 12.80 5.36 -15.32
N SER A 56 12.89 4.99 -14.04
CA SER A 56 13.01 3.60 -13.62
C SER A 56 11.79 2.76 -14.05
N PRO A 57 11.93 1.42 -14.17
CA PRO A 57 10.79 0.55 -14.45
C PRO A 57 9.66 0.65 -13.41
N ALA A 58 9.97 0.93 -12.15
CA ALA A 58 8.96 1.08 -11.09
C ALA A 58 8.19 2.40 -11.25
N THR A 59 8.90 3.49 -11.54
CA THR A 59 8.28 4.79 -11.88
C THR A 59 7.35 4.66 -13.08
N LYS A 60 7.79 3.96 -14.14
CA LYS A 60 6.98 3.68 -15.33
C LYS A 60 5.71 2.90 -15.00
N ARG A 61 5.77 1.92 -14.07
CA ARG A 61 4.58 1.20 -13.60
C ARG A 61 3.62 2.12 -12.86
N ASN A 62 4.11 3.00 -11.99
CA ASN A 62 3.27 4.01 -11.36
C ASN A 62 2.65 4.96 -12.41
N TRP A 63 3.41 5.37 -13.43
CA TRP A 63 2.89 6.18 -14.55
C TRP A 63 1.77 5.47 -15.33
N THR A 64 1.84 4.15 -15.55
CA THR A 64 0.72 3.43 -16.21
C THR A 64 -0.58 3.49 -15.42
N LEU A 65 -0.49 3.74 -14.11
CA LEU A 65 -1.62 3.87 -13.19
C LEU A 65 -2.08 5.31 -13.02
N TRP A 66 -1.54 6.28 -13.77
CA TRP A 66 -1.73 7.72 -13.53
C TRP A 66 -3.18 8.16 -13.26
N ASP A 67 -4.14 7.65 -14.02
CA ASP A 67 -5.55 8.07 -13.90
C ASP A 67 -6.17 7.57 -12.59
N SER A 68 -5.64 6.47 -12.06
CA SER A 68 -6.00 5.94 -10.75
C SER A 68 -5.22 6.56 -9.61
N LEU A 69 -4.21 7.41 -9.88
CA LEU A 69 -3.40 8.06 -8.86
C LEU A 69 -3.98 9.42 -8.48
N HIS A 70 -4.14 9.65 -7.19
CA HIS A 70 -4.66 10.89 -6.63
C HIS A 70 -3.84 11.33 -5.42
N LEU A 71 -3.79 12.64 -5.21
CA LEU A 71 -3.20 13.23 -4.02
C LEU A 71 -4.25 13.34 -2.91
N LYS A 72 -3.84 13.03 -1.68
CA LYS A 72 -4.61 13.28 -0.46
C LYS A 72 -3.67 13.88 0.57
N GLU A 73 -3.89 15.13 0.95
CA GLU A 73 -3.09 15.80 1.99
C GLU A 73 -1.57 15.79 1.71
N GLY A 74 -1.17 15.75 0.43
CA GLY A 74 0.24 15.67 0.00
C GLY A 74 0.71 14.26 -0.36
N ASP A 75 0.00 13.24 0.10
CA ASP A 75 0.35 11.84 -0.11
C ASP A 75 -0.25 11.28 -1.41
N LEU A 76 0.53 10.45 -2.10
CA LEU A 76 0.10 9.75 -3.31
C LEU A 76 -0.67 8.48 -2.94
N TYR A 77 -1.92 8.40 -3.38
CA TYR A 77 -2.80 7.25 -3.26
C TYR A 77 -3.19 6.70 -4.63
N ARG A 78 -3.47 5.41 -4.68
CA ARG A 78 -4.17 4.75 -5.78
C ARG A 78 -5.63 4.53 -5.40
N LYS A 79 -6.55 4.97 -6.26
CA LYS A 79 -7.95 4.59 -6.24
C LYS A 79 -8.12 3.31 -7.05
N TRP A 80 -8.61 2.26 -6.42
CA TRP A 80 -9.03 1.05 -7.11
C TRP A 80 -10.55 0.93 -7.04
N GLU A 81 -11.17 0.67 -8.17
CA GLU A 81 -12.61 0.43 -8.27
C GLU A 81 -12.84 -0.96 -8.87
N SER A 82 -13.87 -1.66 -8.40
CA SER A 82 -14.31 -2.90 -9.03
C SER A 82 -15.02 -2.63 -10.35
N ASP A 83 -15.00 -3.62 -11.25
CA ASP A 83 -15.59 -3.49 -12.60
C ASP A 83 -17.11 -3.21 -12.56
N ASP A 84 -17.79 -3.65 -11.50
CA ASP A 84 -19.20 -3.39 -11.23
C ASP A 84 -19.47 -2.07 -10.49
N GLY A 85 -18.42 -1.32 -10.14
CA GLY A 85 -18.48 -0.07 -9.37
C GLY A 85 -18.89 -0.23 -7.91
N SER A 86 -19.10 -1.45 -7.41
CA SER A 86 -19.62 -1.72 -6.06
C SER A 86 -18.59 -1.47 -4.96
N SER A 87 -17.30 -1.51 -5.29
CA SER A 87 -16.20 -1.38 -4.34
C SER A 87 -15.22 -0.32 -4.80
N CYS A 88 -14.97 0.67 -3.93
CA CYS A 88 -13.90 1.64 -4.10
C CYS A 88 -12.91 1.48 -2.93
N ARG A 89 -11.62 1.35 -3.24
CA ARG A 89 -10.55 1.23 -2.25
C ARG A 89 -9.49 2.28 -2.51
N TRP A 90 -9.01 2.90 -1.44
CA TRP A 90 -7.89 3.80 -1.47
C TRP A 90 -6.68 3.10 -0.91
N GLN A 91 -5.64 3.00 -1.74
CA GLN A 91 -4.40 2.32 -1.38
C GLN A 91 -3.28 3.36 -1.34
N LEU A 92 -2.61 3.52 -0.20
CA LEU A 92 -1.42 4.36 -0.11
C LEU A 92 -0.31 3.76 -1.00
N ILE A 93 0.33 4.60 -1.82
CA ILE A 93 1.53 4.20 -2.55
C ILE A 93 2.67 4.10 -1.54
N LEU A 94 3.02 2.87 -1.15
CA LEU A 94 3.93 2.63 -0.04
C LEU A 94 5.39 2.84 -0.46
N PRO A 95 6.13 3.76 0.20
CA PRO A 95 7.57 3.91 0.00
C PRO A 95 8.33 2.66 0.40
N LYS A 96 9.43 2.37 -0.31
CA LYS A 96 10.25 1.19 -0.03
C LYS A 96 10.81 1.19 1.40
N SER A 97 11.07 2.35 1.98
CA SER A 97 11.53 2.49 3.37
C SER A 97 10.55 1.96 4.41
N ARG A 98 9.24 2.00 4.11
CA ARG A 98 8.16 1.53 5.01
C ARG A 98 7.73 0.08 4.77
N LEU A 99 8.25 -0.54 3.70
CA LEU A 99 7.92 -1.91 3.33
C LEU A 99 8.17 -2.91 4.47
N LEU A 100 9.34 -2.85 5.11
CA LEU A 100 9.70 -3.79 6.17
C LEU A 100 8.78 -3.66 7.40
N GLU A 101 8.32 -2.45 7.72
CA GLU A 101 7.40 -2.19 8.82
C GLU A 101 6.04 -2.86 8.53
N VAL A 102 5.47 -2.65 7.34
CA VAL A 102 4.22 -3.32 6.90
C VAL A 102 4.37 -4.84 6.91
N LEU A 103 5.49 -5.35 6.39
CA LEU A 103 5.73 -6.79 6.37
C LEU A 103 5.81 -7.37 7.80
N ARG A 104 6.46 -6.67 8.74
CA ARG A 104 6.55 -7.10 10.15
C ARG A 104 5.20 -7.10 10.84
N GLU A 105 4.41 -6.03 10.73
CA GLU A 105 3.06 -5.97 11.31
C GLU A 105 2.18 -7.14 10.86
N THR A 106 2.36 -7.54 9.61
CA THR A 106 1.58 -8.65 9.06
C THR A 106 2.05 -10.03 9.50
N HIS A 107 3.31 -10.14 9.94
CA HIS A 107 3.89 -11.37 10.47
C HIS A 107 3.49 -11.62 11.95
N ASP A 108 3.41 -10.56 12.76
CA ASP A 108 3.12 -10.67 14.21
C ASP A 108 1.65 -10.99 14.54
N SER A 109 0.77 -11.05 13.53
CA SER A 109 -0.66 -11.34 13.68
C SER A 109 -0.98 -12.85 13.78
N ALA A 110 -0.40 -13.54 14.79
CA ALA A 110 -0.79 -14.80 15.47
C ALA A 110 -1.54 -15.95 14.73
N SER A 111 -1.65 -15.98 13.40
CA SER A 111 -2.43 -16.98 12.65
C SER A 111 -1.57 -17.67 11.60
N GLY A 112 -1.23 -18.93 11.89
CA GLY A 112 -0.15 -19.66 11.25
C GLY A 112 -0.21 -19.85 9.73
N ARG A 113 0.98 -20.19 9.20
CA ARG A 113 1.27 -21.09 8.07
C ARG A 113 0.38 -20.90 6.82
N HIS A 114 0.92 -20.30 5.75
CA HIS A 114 0.33 -20.10 4.38
C HIS A 114 -1.04 -19.37 4.31
N PHE A 115 -2.00 -19.73 5.17
CA PHE A 115 -3.29 -19.07 5.35
C PHE A 115 -3.13 -17.65 5.90
N GLY A 116 -2.17 -17.45 6.82
CA GLY A 116 -1.73 -16.14 7.27
C GLY A 116 -1.24 -15.25 6.11
N VAL A 117 -0.44 -15.78 5.18
CA VAL A 117 0.12 -15.03 4.03
C VAL A 117 -0.97 -14.46 3.12
N MET A 118 -1.97 -15.27 2.74
CA MET A 118 -3.04 -14.81 1.85
C MET A 118 -3.98 -13.82 2.54
N LYS A 119 -4.31 -14.04 3.82
CA LYS A 119 -5.14 -13.11 4.61
C LYS A 119 -4.41 -11.78 4.85
N THR A 120 -3.11 -11.85 5.13
CA THR A 120 -2.20 -10.71 5.23
C THR A 120 -2.13 -9.95 3.92
N LEU A 121 -1.86 -10.63 2.82
CA LEU A 121 -1.72 -10.03 1.51
C LEU A 121 -3.04 -9.40 1.05
N SER A 122 -4.19 -9.97 1.42
CA SER A 122 -5.51 -9.34 1.24
C SER A 122 -5.64 -8.05 2.03
N LYS A 123 -5.33 -8.05 3.34
CA LYS A 123 -5.40 -6.86 4.21
C LYS A 123 -4.39 -5.76 3.82
N THR A 124 -3.22 -6.16 3.37
CA THR A 124 -2.20 -5.23 2.86
C THR A 124 -2.68 -4.61 1.55
N ARG A 125 -3.25 -5.41 0.64
CA ARG A 125 -3.86 -4.89 -0.58
C ARG A 125 -5.10 -4.03 -0.34
N GLU A 126 -5.75 -4.10 0.81
CA GLU A 126 -6.84 -3.18 1.12
C GLU A 126 -6.35 -1.75 1.37
N ARG A 127 -5.10 -1.59 1.84
CA ARG A 127 -4.57 -0.32 2.35
C ARG A 127 -3.37 0.22 1.59
N PHE A 128 -2.57 -0.65 0.99
CA PHE A 128 -1.27 -0.31 0.41
C PHE A 128 -1.14 -0.85 -1.02
N TYR A 129 -0.38 -0.13 -1.82
CA TYR A 129 0.06 -0.54 -3.13
C TYR A 129 1.56 -0.22 -3.27
N TRP A 130 2.33 -1.16 -3.80
CA TRP A 130 3.68 -0.88 -4.30
C TRP A 130 4.02 -1.86 -5.42
N ASP A 131 5.05 -1.49 -6.18
CA ASP A 131 5.57 -2.35 -7.22
C ASP A 131 6.05 -3.70 -6.66
N ARG A 132 5.71 -4.80 -7.33
CA ARG A 132 6.10 -6.17 -6.93
C ARG A 132 5.63 -6.60 -5.53
N LEU A 133 4.57 -5.99 -4.98
CA LEU A 133 3.97 -6.36 -3.69
C LEU A 133 3.94 -7.85 -3.40
N ARG A 134 3.43 -8.64 -4.36
CA ARG A 134 3.34 -10.08 -4.20
C ARG A 134 4.71 -10.74 -4.01
N ALA A 135 5.70 -10.40 -4.84
CA ALA A 135 7.02 -10.99 -4.78
C ALA A 135 7.76 -10.60 -3.49
N ASP A 136 7.62 -9.35 -3.05
CA ASP A 136 8.27 -8.88 -1.82
C ASP A 136 7.65 -9.49 -0.56
N VAL A 137 6.32 -9.63 -0.52
CA VAL A 137 5.62 -10.34 0.56
C VAL A 137 6.06 -11.81 0.59
N GLU A 138 6.03 -12.51 -0.54
CA GLU A 138 6.45 -13.91 -0.64
C GLU A 138 7.92 -14.11 -0.21
N LYS A 139 8.81 -13.18 -0.59
CA LYS A 139 10.21 -13.18 -0.16
C LYS A 139 10.35 -12.98 1.35
N GLY A 140 9.67 -11.99 1.93
CA GLY A 140 9.72 -11.71 3.37
C GLY A 140 9.28 -12.91 4.22
N PHE A 141 8.25 -13.64 3.79
CA PHE A 141 7.82 -14.86 4.47
C PHE A 141 8.86 -16.00 4.37
N ARG A 142 9.58 -16.12 3.24
CA ARG A 142 10.61 -17.14 3.04
C ARG A 142 11.88 -16.87 3.87
N GLU A 143 12.27 -15.60 3.98
CA GLU A 143 13.49 -15.18 4.70
C GLU A 143 13.27 -15.10 6.22
N CYS A 144 12.01 -15.19 6.67
CA CYS A 144 11.72 -15.24 8.10
C CYS A 144 12.17 -16.57 8.71
N HIS A 145 13.26 -16.52 9.50
CA HIS A 145 13.76 -17.66 10.25
C HIS A 145 12.72 -18.30 11.18
N ALA A 146 11.78 -17.53 11.74
CA ALA A 146 10.71 -18.06 12.59
C ALA A 146 9.61 -18.81 11.81
N CYS A 147 9.39 -18.49 10.53
CA CYS A 147 8.49 -19.23 9.65
C CYS A 147 9.19 -20.40 8.93
N GLY A 148 10.51 -20.32 8.74
CA GLY A 148 11.33 -21.34 8.07
C GLY A 148 11.95 -22.38 9.02
N ALA A 149 12.03 -22.10 10.32
CA ALA A 149 12.45 -23.06 11.33
C ALA A 149 11.30 -24.04 11.65
N ARG A 150 11.58 -25.31 11.37
CA ARG A 150 10.82 -26.47 11.82
C ARG A 150 10.86 -26.62 13.34
#